data_AF-A0A2B7Y0Q4-F1
#
_entry.id   AF-A0A2B7Y0Q4-F1
#
_cell.length_a   1.000
_cell.length_b   1.000
_cell.length_c   1.000
_cell.angle_alpha   90.00
_cell.angle_beta   90.00
_cell.angle_gamma   90.00
#
_symmetry.space_group_name_H-M   'P 1'
#
loop_
_entity.id
_entity.type
_entity.pdbx_description
1 polymer ?
#
loop_
_entity_poly.entity_id
_entity_poly.type
_entity_poly.pdbx_seq_one_letter_code
_entity_poly.pdbx_strand_id
1 'polypeptide(L)'
;MPRDHHALFVETDPATGSGQIYQVTGNIQNGMVFEDKPSEAPEQDPTFHEKRPLGTVQGGYEKAFRDVCLGIEVPKKQFDGARRLYPQEPIRRCQEWTAEVIQALVSGGIVS
;
A
#
# COMPACT_ATOMS: atom_id res chain seq x y z
N MET A 1 2.66 -20.29 1.63
CA MET A 1 2.53 -19.67 0.30
C MET A 1 3.22 -18.31 0.33
N PRO A 2 3.95 -17.92 -0.72
CA PRO A 2 4.19 -16.50 -0.97
C PRO A 2 2.84 -15.80 -0.91
N ARG A 3 2.74 -14.70 -0.18
CA ARG A 3 1.55 -13.86 -0.23
C ARG A 3 1.82 -12.76 -1.24
N ASP A 4 0.82 -12.44 -2.04
CA ASP A 4 0.93 -11.45 -3.10
C ASP A 4 1.16 -10.05 -2.50
N HIS A 5 1.89 -9.20 -3.24
CA HIS A 5 2.12 -7.82 -2.86
C HIS A 5 0.83 -7.00 -3.05
N HIS A 6 0.47 -6.18 -2.07
CA HIS A 6 -0.72 -5.32 -2.15
C HIS A 6 -0.29 -3.86 -2.19
N ALA A 7 -0.85 -3.12 -3.15
CA ALA A 7 -0.66 -1.68 -3.31
C ALA A 7 -2.01 -0.98 -3.49
N LEU A 8 -2.01 0.33 -3.25
CA LEU A 8 -3.14 1.21 -3.56
C LEU A 8 -2.84 1.91 -4.88
N PHE A 9 -3.80 1.91 -5.79
CA PHE A 9 -3.72 2.61 -7.05
C PHE A 9 -4.87 3.60 -7.15
N VAL A 10 -4.55 4.84 -7.52
CA VAL A 10 -5.53 5.87 -7.84
C VAL A 10 -5.36 6.20 -9.31
N GLU A 11 -6.38 5.91 -10.12
CA GLU A 11 -6.43 6.34 -11.51
C GLU A 11 -6.58 7.87 -11.56
N THR A 12 -5.66 8.56 -12.23
CA THR A 12 -5.68 10.02 -12.38
C THR A 12 -5.89 10.47 -13.82
N ASP A 13 -5.69 9.58 -14.79
CA ASP A 13 -5.95 9.83 -16.21
C ASP A 13 -6.87 8.73 -16.79
N PRO A 14 -8.18 9.00 -16.92
CA PRO A 14 -9.13 8.04 -17.48
C PRO A 14 -8.91 7.70 -18.96
N ALA A 15 -8.17 8.53 -19.71
CA ALA A 15 -7.90 8.25 -21.12
C ALA A 15 -6.86 7.14 -21.30
N THR A 16 -5.90 7.05 -20.38
CA THR A 16 -4.82 6.05 -20.40
C THR A 16 -4.98 4.96 -19.34
N GLY A 17 -5.82 5.18 -18.33
CA GLY A 17 -5.91 4.35 -17.14
C GLY A 17 -4.70 4.48 -16.21
N SER A 18 -3.80 5.44 -16.47
CA SER A 18 -2.62 5.71 -15.65
C SER A 18 -2.98 6.49 -14.39
N GLY A 19 -2.08 6.45 -13.42
CA GLY A 19 -2.38 6.89 -12.08
C GLY A 19 -1.17 7.04 -11.17
N GLN A 20 -1.47 7.03 -9.88
CA GLN A 20 -0.49 7.06 -8.80
C GLN A 20 -0.60 5.76 -8.01
N ILE A 21 0.53 5.12 -7.74
CA ILE A 21 0.60 3.97 -6.84
C ILE A 21 1.18 4.40 -5.49
N TYR A 22 0.59 3.87 -4.41
CA TYR A 22 1.06 4.02 -3.04
C TYR A 22 1.27 2.62 -2.46
N GLN A 23 2.48 2.33 -2.01
CA GLN A 23 2.83 0.98 -1.60
C GLN A 23 3.89 0.94 -0.53
N VAL A 24 4.00 -0.23 0.09
CA VAL A 24 5.11 -0.58 0.96
C VAL A 24 5.86 -1.76 0.35
N THR A 25 7.14 -1.56 0.07
CA THR A 25 8.00 -2.58 -0.55
C THR A 25 9.08 -3.05 0.43
N GLY A 26 9.56 -4.28 0.27
CA GLY A 26 10.52 -4.91 1.16
C GLY A 26 9.99 -6.19 1.79
N ASN A 27 10.61 -6.64 2.88
CA ASN A 27 10.25 -7.91 3.51
C ASN A 27 10.51 -7.90 5.02
N ILE A 28 10.03 -8.92 5.72
CA ILE A 28 10.15 -9.02 7.18
C ILE A 28 11.59 -9.26 7.68
N GLN A 29 12.54 -9.59 6.79
CA GLN A 29 13.96 -9.83 7.13
C GLN A 29 14.79 -8.55 7.03
N ASN A 30 14.44 -7.64 6.11
CA ASN A 30 15.19 -6.41 5.87
C ASN A 30 14.43 -5.15 6.32
N GLY A 31 13.15 -5.30 6.65
CA GLY A 31 12.23 -4.19 6.81
C GLY A 31 11.58 -3.80 5.49
N MET A 32 10.65 -2.86 5.60
CA MET A 32 9.91 -2.34 4.46
C MET A 32 9.99 -0.82 4.42
N VAL A 33 9.72 -0.25 3.25
CA VAL A 33 9.75 1.19 2.98
C VAL A 33 8.51 1.61 2.22
N PHE A 34 7.98 2.77 2.56
CA PHE A 34 6.90 3.39 1.80
C PHE A 34 7.44 4.02 0.51
N GLU A 35 6.68 3.87 -0.57
CA GLU A 35 6.94 4.46 -1.88
C GLU A 35 5.62 4.96 -2.47
N ASP A 36 5.65 6.17 -3.03
CA ASP A 36 4.61 6.69 -3.91
C ASP A 36 5.22 7.14 -5.24
N LYS A 37 4.63 6.70 -6.36
CA LYS A 37 5.10 7.05 -7.71
C LYS A 37 3.99 7.05 -8.77
N PRO A 38 4.19 7.74 -9.90
CA PRO A 38 3.37 7.56 -11.09
C PRO A 38 3.45 6.12 -11.60
N SER A 39 2.36 5.62 -12.16
CA SER A 39 2.25 4.28 -12.72
C SER A 39 1.35 4.26 -13.94
N GLU A 40 1.65 3.40 -14.91
CA GLU A 40 0.69 2.97 -15.92
C GLU A 40 -0.48 2.20 -15.25
N ALA A 41 -1.49 1.83 -16.05
CA ALA A 41 -2.58 0.99 -15.56
C ALA A 41 -2.03 -0.31 -14.95
N PRO A 42 -2.47 -0.73 -13.75
CA PRO A 42 -1.95 -1.91 -13.07
C PRO A 42 -1.97 -3.18 -13.94
N GLU A 43 -2.96 -3.32 -14.81
CA GLU A 43 -3.10 -4.44 -15.75
C GLU A 43 -1.95 -4.58 -16.76
N GLN A 44 -1.13 -3.55 -16.93
CA GLN A 44 0.04 -3.57 -17.82
C GLN A 44 1.28 -4.13 -17.11
N ASP A 45 1.28 -4.24 -15.78
CA ASP A 45 2.37 -4.85 -15.03
C ASP A 45 2.35 -6.38 -15.21
N PRO A 46 3.46 -7.02 -15.67
CA PRO A 46 3.54 -8.48 -15.83
C PRO A 46 3.29 -9.28 -14.54
N THR A 47 3.41 -8.64 -13.38
CA THR A 47 3.18 -9.22 -12.05
C THR A 47 1.78 -8.92 -11.50
N PHE A 48 0.93 -8.26 -12.28
CA PHE A 48 -0.45 -8.01 -11.92
C PHE A 48 -1.25 -9.31 -11.77
N HIS A 49 -2.00 -9.39 -10.69
CA HIS A 49 -2.89 -10.52 -10.41
C HIS A 49 -4.35 -10.11 -10.47
N GLU A 50 -4.75 -9.15 -9.64
CA GLU A 50 -6.11 -8.61 -9.61
C GLU A 50 -6.15 -7.21 -9.01
N LYS A 51 -7.25 -6.48 -9.24
CA LYS A 51 -7.59 -5.24 -8.52
C LYS A 51 -9.05 -5.27 -8.07
N ARG A 52 -9.34 -4.53 -7.01
CA ARG A 52 -10.71 -4.36 -6.50
C ARG A 52 -10.99 -2.87 -6.31
N PRO A 53 -12.09 -2.33 -6.85
CA PRO A 53 -12.47 -0.94 -6.62
C PRO A 53 -12.70 -0.69 -5.12
N LEU A 54 -12.09 0.37 -4.58
CA LEU A 54 -12.26 0.78 -3.19
C LEU A 54 -13.23 1.96 -3.03
N GLY A 55 -13.32 2.82 -4.06
CA GLY A 55 -14.13 4.03 -4.06
C GLY A 55 -13.50 5.08 -4.96
N THR A 56 -13.89 6.33 -4.77
CA THR A 56 -13.40 7.49 -5.52
C THR A 56 -12.72 8.49 -4.58
N VAL A 57 -11.83 9.30 -5.14
CA VAL A 57 -11.20 10.43 -4.47
C VAL A 57 -11.61 11.73 -5.17
N GLN A 58 -11.66 12.83 -4.43
CA GLN A 58 -11.91 14.16 -4.98
C GLN A 58 -10.62 14.78 -5.54
N GLY A 59 -10.74 15.84 -6.35
CA GLY A 59 -9.56 16.59 -6.79
C GLY A 59 -8.75 17.17 -5.61
N GLY A 60 -7.42 17.14 -5.69
CA GLY A 60 -6.54 17.61 -4.61
C GLY A 60 -6.32 16.60 -3.47
N TYR A 61 -6.70 15.33 -3.66
CA TYR A 61 -6.57 14.27 -2.67
C TYR A 61 -5.12 13.94 -2.29
N GLU A 62 -4.15 14.25 -3.17
CA GLU A 62 -2.80 13.67 -3.17
C GLU A 62 -2.10 13.88 -1.83
N LYS A 63 -2.20 15.09 -1.28
CA LYS A 63 -1.62 15.42 0.02
C LYS A 63 -2.29 14.65 1.15
N ALA A 64 -3.63 14.66 1.22
CA ALA A 64 -4.36 14.01 2.30
C ALA A 64 -4.16 12.48 2.27
N PHE A 65 -4.18 11.89 1.09
CA PHE A 65 -3.94 10.46 0.89
C PHE A 65 -2.52 10.07 1.31
N ARG A 66 -1.51 10.83 0.87
CA ARG A 66 -0.12 10.60 1.26
C ARG A 66 0.11 10.78 2.76
N ASP A 67 -0.52 11.78 3.37
CA ASP A 67 -0.45 12.01 4.81
C ASP A 67 -1.02 10.82 5.60
N VAL A 68 -2.14 10.23 5.14
CA VAL A 68 -2.68 8.99 5.74
C VAL A 68 -1.72 7.82 5.58
N CYS A 69 -1.16 7.61 4.38
CA CYS A 69 -0.17 6.55 4.13
C CYS A 69 1.05 6.68 5.08
N LEU A 70 1.56 7.89 5.26
CA LEU A 70 2.70 8.19 6.14
C LEU A 70 2.36 8.12 7.63
N GLY A 71 1.09 8.30 7.99
CA GLY A 71 0.59 8.19 9.36
C GLY A 71 0.49 6.75 9.87
N ILE A 72 0.42 5.77 8.97
CA ILE A 72 0.43 4.35 9.32
C ILE A 72 1.87 3.83 9.30
N GLU A 73 2.37 3.34 10.44
CA GLU A 73 3.74 2.85 10.57
C GLU A 73 4.03 1.75 9.54
N VAL A 74 5.13 1.88 8.80
CA VAL A 74 5.59 0.87 7.85
C VAL A 74 6.18 -0.33 8.61
N PRO A 75 5.91 -1.59 8.21
CA PRO A 75 6.46 -2.76 8.89
C PRO A 75 7.99 -2.76 8.94
N LYS A 76 8.51 -2.72 10.18
CA LYS A 76 9.95 -2.84 10.48
C LYS A 76 10.50 -4.24 10.18
N LYS A 77 11.83 -4.36 10.15
CA LYS A 77 12.53 -5.66 10.19
C LYS A 77 12.05 -6.44 11.42
N GLN A 78 11.50 -7.63 11.23
CA GLN A 78 10.89 -8.44 12.29
C GLN A 78 11.65 -9.73 12.58
N PHE A 79 12.52 -10.15 11.66
CA PHE A 79 13.35 -11.35 11.80
C PHE A 79 14.81 -11.03 11.54
N ASP A 80 15.68 -11.80 12.17
CA ASP A 80 17.12 -11.81 11.95
C ASP A 80 17.55 -13.26 11.74
N GLY A 81 17.55 -13.68 10.47
CA GLY A 81 17.59 -15.10 10.13
C GLY A 81 16.33 -15.81 10.64
N ALA A 82 16.51 -16.85 11.46
CA ALA A 82 15.40 -17.58 12.07
C ALA A 82 14.85 -16.91 13.35
N ARG A 83 15.56 -15.91 13.91
CA ARG A 83 15.20 -15.29 15.18
C ARG A 83 14.13 -14.22 14.97
N ARG A 84 13.00 -14.35 15.68
CA ARG A 84 11.98 -13.29 15.75
C ARG A 84 12.44 -12.18 16.69
N LEU A 85 12.48 -10.95 16.19
CA LEU A 85 12.94 -9.77 16.94
C LEU A 85 11.91 -9.27 17.95
N TYR A 86 10.62 -9.36 17.59
CA TYR A 86 9.50 -8.90 18.40
C TYR A 86 8.51 -10.06 18.60
N PRO A 87 8.75 -10.95 19.59
CA PRO A 87 7.93 -12.15 19.79
C PRO A 87 6.48 -11.85 20.19
N GLN A 88 6.25 -10.73 20.87
CA GLN A 88 4.94 -10.33 21.39
C GLN A 88 4.10 -9.50 20.39
N GLU A 89 4.74 -8.95 19.35
CA GLU A 89 4.05 -8.18 18.31
C GLU A 89 3.60 -9.12 17.19
N PRO A 90 2.39 -8.97 16.60
CA PRO A 90 1.98 -9.76 15.45
C PRO A 90 2.93 -9.52 14.25
N ILE A 91 3.06 -10.53 13.38
CA ILE A 91 3.82 -10.35 12.15
C ILE A 91 3.02 -9.44 11.23
N ARG A 92 3.66 -8.38 10.75
CA ARG A 92 3.03 -7.37 9.90
C ARG A 92 3.79 -7.25 8.58
N ARG A 93 3.10 -7.24 7.46
CA ARG A 93 3.66 -7.13 6.10
C ARG A 93 3.00 -5.98 5.36
N CYS A 94 3.35 -5.80 4.09
CA CYS A 94 2.75 -4.77 3.24
C CYS A 94 1.23 -4.90 3.18
N GLN A 95 0.67 -6.11 3.21
CA GLN A 95 -0.77 -6.33 3.16
C GLN A 95 -1.50 -5.81 4.39
N GLU A 96 -0.95 -6.04 5.59
CA GLU A 96 -1.52 -5.51 6.83
C GLU A 96 -1.44 -3.97 6.85
N TRP A 97 -0.33 -3.38 6.39
CA TRP A 97 -0.23 -1.93 6.19
C TRP A 97 -1.29 -1.42 5.20
N THR A 98 -1.44 -2.06 4.04
CA THR A 98 -2.42 -1.66 3.02
C THR A 98 -3.84 -1.74 3.56
N ALA A 99 -4.19 -2.78 4.31
CA ALA A 99 -5.52 -2.92 4.91
C ALA A 99 -5.82 -1.79 5.91
N GLU A 100 -4.85 -1.42 6.74
CA GLU A 100 -5.00 -0.33 7.70
C GLU A 100 -5.11 1.04 7.02
N VAL A 101 -4.34 1.27 5.95
CA VAL A 101 -4.46 2.50 5.14
C VAL A 101 -5.82 2.59 4.47
N ILE A 102 -6.34 1.50 3.88
CA ILE A 102 -7.70 1.46 3.31
C ILE A 102 -8.73 1.88 4.37
N GLN A 103 -8.65 1.28 5.56
CA GLN A 103 -9.56 1.61 6.66
C GLN A 103 -9.46 3.09 7.05
N ALA A 104 -8.24 3.63 7.15
CA ALA A 104 -8.02 5.03 7.51
C ALA A 104 -8.53 6.01 6.45
N LEU A 105 -8.31 5.71 5.16
CA LEU A 105 -8.80 6.52 4.04
C LEU A 105 -10.33 6.59 3.99
N VAL A 106 -10.99 5.44 4.17
CA VAL A 106 -12.46 5.36 4.19
C VAL A 106 -13.03 6.06 5.43
N SER A 107 -12.46 5.79 6.61
CA SER A 107 -12.91 6.41 7.87
C SER A 107 -12.68 7.93 7.89
N GLY A 108 -11.63 8.40 7.20
CA GLY A 108 -11.32 9.81 7.04
C GLY A 108 -12.11 10.51 5.92
N GLY A 109 -12.96 9.78 5.17
CA GLY A 109 -13.74 10.33 4.06
C GLY A 109 -12.91 10.78 2.86
N ILE A 110 -11.65 10.32 2.75
CA ILE A 110 -10.78 10.60 1.60
C ILE A 110 -11.19 9.72 0.42
N VAL A 111 -11.60 8.48 0.71
CA VAL A 111 -12.17 7.53 -0.25
C VAL A 111 -13.64 7.32 0.10
N SER A 112 -14.53 7.49 -0.88
CA SER A 112 -15.99 7.30 -0.74
C SER A 112 -16.59 6.58 -1.93
#